data_AF-A0A9E5UEP2-F1
#
_entry.id   AF-A0A9E5UEP2-F1
#
_cell.length_a   1.000
_cell.length_b   1.000
_cell.length_c   1.000
_cell.angle_alpha   90.00
_cell.angle_beta   90.00
_cell.angle_gamma   90.00
#
_symmetry.space_group_name_H-M   'P 1'
#
loop_
_entity.id
_entity.type
_entity.pdbx_description
1 polymer ?
#
loop_
_entity_poly.entity_id
_entity_poly.type
_entity_poly.pdbx_seq_one_letter_code
_entity_poly.pdbx_strand_id
1 'polypeptide(L)'
;MVAPLAPKGSNEFDDPGAPAIDQPMLISNFAGIPDDQNSAGFRFFPPDPICAAGPNHIMAATNTDFAIFDKSGVKIKEIDATLWFENVLPGLDPALSEPFGIAYDPQIVYDHFEDRWAMIYIADDNSSQSYLLLSVSDDSNPVGIWYNYAVPGNANGSNFNTFQNDYPKLGIDDYNFYITANMFDLAGSGFQYVQLRIIEKFQIYNNPTGALTYIDFWDLRDPDNLPQKLNPAATLAPAVTFGSPGVEYLINASPYTTGTFMTLWTVPNPATPDSLTAVNVPVTAYDYPP
;
A
#
# COMPACT_ATOMS: atom_id res chain seq x y z
N MET A 1 26.89 -0.76 16.81
CA MET A 1 25.51 -0.30 16.60
C MET A 1 24.63 -1.18 17.46
N VAL A 2 23.74 -0.58 18.26
CA VAL A 2 22.71 -1.34 18.98
C VAL A 2 21.70 -1.79 17.94
N ALA A 3 21.28 -3.07 17.97
CA ALA A 3 20.23 -3.54 17.08
C ALA A 3 18.96 -2.72 17.34
N PRO A 4 18.21 -2.32 16.30
CA PRO A 4 16.93 -1.66 16.52
C PRO A 4 16.04 -2.56 17.38
N LEU A 5 15.42 -1.99 18.42
CA LEU A 5 14.36 -2.67 19.16
C LEU A 5 13.29 -3.09 18.15
N ALA A 6 12.73 -4.27 18.35
CA ALA A 6 11.81 -4.81 17.37
C ALA A 6 10.59 -3.87 17.27
N PRO A 7 10.03 -3.65 16.07
CA PRO A 7 8.89 -2.76 15.85
C PRO A 7 7.76 -2.95 16.87
N LYS A 8 7.07 -1.88 17.27
CA LYS A 8 5.83 -2.00 18.04
C LYS A 8 4.82 -2.83 17.21
N GLY A 9 4.37 -3.96 17.74
CA GLY A 9 3.57 -4.97 17.02
C GLY A 9 4.33 -6.25 16.69
N SER A 10 5.67 -6.21 16.73
CA SER A 10 6.46 -7.40 16.98
C SER A 10 6.19 -7.84 18.42
N ASN A 11 5.93 -9.12 18.58
CA ASN A 11 5.71 -9.78 19.86
C ASN A 11 7.04 -9.95 20.62
N GLU A 12 7.80 -8.87 20.80
CA GLU A 12 9.02 -8.90 21.60
C GLU A 12 8.64 -9.26 23.05
N PHE A 13 9.12 -10.43 23.48
CA PHE A 13 8.95 -10.94 24.82
C PHE A 13 10.32 -11.33 25.35
N ASP A 14 10.78 -10.61 26.37
CA ASP A 14 11.99 -10.99 27.11
C ASP A 14 11.69 -12.25 27.94
N ASP A 15 12.15 -13.41 27.47
CA ASP A 15 12.19 -14.63 28.27
C ASP A 15 13.57 -14.77 28.93
N PRO A 16 13.75 -14.37 30.22
CA PRO A 16 15.03 -14.47 30.91
C PRO A 16 15.51 -15.91 31.14
N GLY A 17 14.68 -16.92 30.84
CA GLY A 17 15.04 -18.34 30.88
C GLY A 17 15.36 -18.95 29.51
N ALA A 18 15.09 -18.25 28.41
CA ALA A 18 15.38 -18.73 27.08
C ALA A 18 16.88 -18.57 26.76
N PRO A 19 17.52 -19.55 26.08
CA PRO A 19 18.84 -19.32 25.51
C PRO A 19 18.78 -18.13 24.55
N ALA A 20 19.85 -17.34 24.46
CA ALA A 20 19.92 -16.23 23.50
C ALA A 20 19.65 -16.76 22.08
N ILE A 21 18.59 -16.26 21.44
CA ILE A 21 18.14 -16.69 20.13
C ILE A 21 18.56 -15.62 19.13
N ASP A 22 19.59 -15.89 18.34
CA ASP A 22 20.12 -14.95 17.34
C ASP A 22 19.32 -14.96 16.02
N GLN A 23 18.21 -15.70 15.97
CA GLN A 23 17.37 -15.83 14.78
C GLN A 23 15.88 -15.82 15.12
N PRO A 24 15.03 -15.31 14.21
CA PRO A 24 13.58 -15.44 14.34
C PRO A 24 13.17 -16.90 14.46
N MET A 25 12.37 -17.24 15.48
CA MET A 25 11.76 -18.56 15.60
C MET A 25 10.31 -18.52 15.17
N LEU A 26 9.91 -19.51 14.38
CA LEU A 26 8.50 -19.76 14.11
C LEU A 26 7.84 -20.36 15.36
N ILE A 27 7.03 -19.57 16.06
CA ILE A 27 6.27 -20.02 17.23
C ILE A 27 4.98 -20.72 16.78
N SER A 28 4.29 -20.15 15.80
CA SER A 28 3.04 -20.67 15.25
C SER A 28 2.88 -20.24 13.79
N ASN A 29 2.04 -20.96 13.06
CA ASN A 29 1.52 -20.55 11.76
C ASN A 29 0.04 -20.89 11.68
N PHE A 30 -0.65 -20.24 10.75
CA PHE A 30 -2.03 -20.52 10.41
C PHE A 30 -2.26 -20.17 8.94
N ALA A 31 -3.30 -20.72 8.35
CA ALA A 31 -3.68 -20.38 6.98
C ALA A 31 -4.31 -18.98 6.95
N GLY A 32 -3.86 -18.14 6.00
CA GLY A 32 -4.52 -16.87 5.69
C GLY A 32 -5.85 -17.06 4.98
N ILE A 33 -6.33 -16.02 4.30
CA ILE A 33 -7.53 -16.12 3.48
C ILE A 33 -7.22 -16.77 2.12
N PRO A 34 -8.09 -17.66 1.63
CA PRO A 34 -7.95 -18.25 0.30
C PRO A 34 -8.32 -17.24 -0.79
N ASP A 35 -7.70 -17.39 -1.97
CA ASP A 35 -8.19 -16.78 -3.21
C ASP A 35 -9.21 -17.73 -3.87
N ASP A 36 -10.33 -17.96 -3.20
CA ASP A 36 -11.36 -18.88 -3.68
C ASP A 36 -12.55 -18.17 -4.31
N GLN A 37 -13.10 -17.10 -3.71
CA GLN A 37 -14.17 -16.23 -4.24
C GLN A 37 -14.47 -15.03 -3.31
N ASN A 38 -14.92 -13.91 -3.88
CA ASN A 38 -15.53 -12.79 -3.16
C ASN A 38 -16.95 -13.12 -2.66
N SER A 39 -17.61 -12.17 -1.99
CA SER A 39 -18.95 -12.38 -1.42
C SER A 39 -20.06 -12.73 -2.44
N ALA A 40 -19.84 -12.44 -3.73
CA ALA A 40 -20.76 -12.75 -4.81
C ALA A 40 -20.41 -14.03 -5.61
N GLY A 41 -19.34 -14.73 -5.24
CA GLY A 41 -18.93 -15.96 -5.91
C GLY A 41 -18.08 -15.75 -7.17
N PHE A 42 -17.38 -14.61 -7.29
CA PHE A 42 -16.38 -14.36 -8.32
C PHE A 42 -14.95 -14.43 -7.78
N ARG A 43 -14.02 -14.88 -8.61
CA ARG A 43 -12.60 -14.97 -8.26
C ARG A 43 -11.79 -14.01 -9.14
N PHE A 44 -10.90 -13.25 -8.54
CA PHE A 44 -10.09 -12.24 -9.23
C PHE A 44 -8.60 -12.59 -9.14
N PHE A 45 -7.95 -12.60 -10.30
CA PHE A 45 -6.54 -12.96 -10.43
C PHE A 45 -5.73 -11.77 -10.99
N PRO A 46 -4.53 -11.49 -10.46
CA PRO A 46 -3.83 -12.21 -9.38
C PRO A 46 -4.47 -12.03 -8.00
N PRO A 47 -4.13 -12.88 -7.01
CA PRO A 47 -4.71 -12.80 -5.67
C PRO A 47 -4.18 -11.64 -4.81
N ASP A 48 -3.07 -11.00 -5.22
CA ASP A 48 -2.38 -9.90 -4.52
C ASP A 48 -2.37 -10.00 -2.98
N PRO A 49 -1.82 -11.10 -2.42
CA PRO A 49 -1.84 -11.33 -0.99
C PRO A 49 -0.95 -10.33 -0.27
N ILE A 50 -1.49 -9.69 0.77
CA ILE A 50 -0.77 -8.79 1.66
C ILE A 50 -1.19 -9.05 3.11
N CYS A 51 -0.30 -8.83 4.06
CA CYS A 51 -0.66 -8.88 5.47
C CYS A 51 0.11 -7.84 6.28
N ALA A 52 -0.48 -7.44 7.40
CA ALA A 52 0.14 -6.58 8.40
C ALA A 52 -0.16 -7.10 9.80
N ALA A 53 0.78 -6.86 10.71
CA ALA A 53 0.70 -7.30 12.09
C ALA A 53 0.75 -6.08 13.03
N GLY A 54 -0.34 -5.84 13.76
CA GLY A 54 -0.38 -4.89 14.88
C GLY A 54 -0.15 -5.61 16.21
N PRO A 55 -0.35 -4.96 17.37
CA PRO A 55 -0.08 -5.57 18.68
C PRO A 55 -0.94 -6.81 18.97
N ASN A 56 -2.24 -6.73 18.68
CA ASN A 56 -3.21 -7.75 19.12
C ASN A 56 -3.86 -8.54 17.97
N HIS A 57 -3.69 -8.09 16.73
CA HIS A 57 -4.34 -8.66 15.56
C HIS A 57 -3.37 -8.79 14.38
N ILE A 58 -3.77 -9.61 13.42
CA ILE A 58 -3.17 -9.72 12.10
C ILE A 58 -4.29 -9.42 11.10
N MET A 59 -4.02 -8.57 10.13
CA MET A 59 -4.88 -8.38 8.97
C MET A 59 -4.22 -9.00 7.77
N ALA A 60 -4.98 -9.74 6.97
CA ALA A 60 -4.56 -10.26 5.68
C ALA A 60 -5.60 -9.89 4.64
N ALA A 61 -5.16 -9.56 3.44
CA ALA A 61 -6.02 -9.29 2.30
C ALA A 61 -5.55 -10.06 1.08
N THR A 62 -6.52 -10.33 0.22
CA THR A 62 -6.40 -10.85 -1.14
C THR A 62 -7.28 -9.97 -2.01
N ASN A 63 -7.04 -9.97 -3.30
CA ASN A 63 -7.53 -9.00 -4.28
C ASN A 63 -8.81 -8.22 -3.88
N THR A 64 -9.92 -8.90 -3.61
CA THR A 64 -11.22 -8.26 -3.29
C THR A 64 -11.67 -8.34 -1.83
N ASP A 65 -10.91 -8.97 -0.95
CA ASP A 65 -11.35 -9.34 0.40
C ASP A 65 -10.24 -9.15 1.44
N PHE A 66 -10.62 -8.89 2.68
CA PHE A 66 -9.70 -8.89 3.80
C PHE A 66 -10.29 -9.55 5.03
N ALA A 67 -9.41 -10.05 5.89
CA ALA A 67 -9.79 -10.66 7.14
C ALA A 67 -8.94 -10.17 8.30
N ILE A 68 -9.56 -10.19 9.47
CA ILE A 68 -8.97 -9.88 10.76
C ILE A 68 -8.82 -11.18 11.53
N PHE A 69 -7.62 -11.45 12.01
CA PHE A 69 -7.27 -12.59 12.84
C PHE A 69 -6.76 -12.10 14.20
N ASP A 70 -6.94 -12.90 15.24
CA ASP A 70 -6.15 -12.75 16.45
C ASP A 70 -4.71 -13.25 16.25
N LYS A 71 -3.83 -13.01 17.23
CA LYS A 71 -2.43 -13.48 17.18
C LYS A 71 -2.26 -15.01 17.23
N SER A 72 -3.30 -15.77 17.56
CA SER A 72 -3.29 -17.22 17.53
C SER A 72 -3.70 -17.80 16.17
N GLY A 73 -4.15 -16.94 15.25
CA GLY A 73 -4.59 -17.33 13.91
C GLY A 73 -6.09 -17.62 13.80
N VAL A 74 -6.89 -17.30 14.82
CA VAL A 74 -8.34 -17.44 14.74
C VAL A 74 -8.90 -16.27 13.93
N LYS A 75 -9.58 -16.59 12.82
CA LYS A 75 -10.28 -15.62 11.98
C LYS A 75 -11.48 -15.03 12.75
N ILE A 76 -11.44 -13.74 13.00
CA ILE A 76 -12.48 -12.99 13.71
C ILE A 76 -13.55 -12.52 12.71
N LYS A 77 -13.11 -11.99 11.57
CA LYS A 77 -13.98 -11.45 10.53
C LYS A 77 -13.32 -11.57 9.16
N GLU A 78 -14.15 -11.72 8.13
CA GLU A 78 -13.78 -11.63 6.72
C GLU A 78 -14.78 -10.69 6.05
N ILE A 79 -14.29 -9.82 5.16
CA ILE A 79 -15.01 -8.66 4.64
C ILE A 79 -14.67 -8.50 3.16
N ASP A 80 -15.71 -8.35 2.35
CA ASP A 80 -15.61 -7.93 0.94
C ASP A 80 -15.28 -6.44 0.88
N ALA A 81 -14.17 -6.09 0.21
CA ALA A 81 -13.69 -4.73 0.11
C ALA A 81 -14.66 -3.81 -0.64
N THR A 82 -15.39 -4.34 -1.63
CA THR A 82 -16.35 -3.55 -2.41
C THR A 82 -17.50 -3.09 -1.51
N LEU A 83 -18.03 -4.00 -0.69
CA LEU A 83 -19.05 -3.67 0.31
C LEU A 83 -18.49 -2.75 1.41
N TRP A 84 -17.22 -2.88 1.75
CA TRP A 84 -16.57 -2.06 2.75
C TRP A 84 -16.53 -0.56 2.38
N PHE A 85 -16.31 -0.25 1.10
CA PHE A 85 -16.19 1.12 0.60
C PHE A 85 -17.48 1.74 0.05
N GLU A 86 -18.61 1.03 0.09
CA GLU A 86 -19.91 1.50 -0.43
C GLU A 86 -20.33 2.86 0.17
N ASN A 87 -19.96 3.15 1.41
CA ASN A 87 -20.31 4.39 2.10
C ASN A 87 -19.64 5.65 1.53
N VAL A 88 -18.55 5.50 0.78
CA VAL A 88 -17.80 6.63 0.18
C VAL A 88 -17.77 6.60 -1.35
N LEU A 89 -17.95 5.42 -1.95
CA LEU A 89 -18.09 5.26 -3.39
C LEU A 89 -19.32 4.39 -3.69
N PRO A 90 -20.54 4.95 -3.61
CA PRO A 90 -21.75 4.18 -3.88
C PRO A 90 -21.82 3.79 -5.36
N GLY A 91 -22.35 2.60 -5.63
CA GLY A 91 -22.53 2.07 -6.99
C GLY A 91 -21.47 1.07 -7.43
N LEU A 92 -20.46 0.81 -6.62
CA LEU A 92 -19.66 -0.41 -6.78
C LEU A 92 -20.53 -1.65 -6.53
N ASP A 93 -20.24 -2.75 -7.22
CA ASP A 93 -21.05 -3.97 -7.14
C ASP A 93 -20.16 -5.23 -7.13
N PRO A 94 -20.05 -5.95 -6.00
CA PRO A 94 -19.23 -7.16 -5.91
C PRO A 94 -19.71 -8.28 -6.85
N ALA A 95 -20.93 -8.19 -7.40
CA ALA A 95 -21.46 -9.16 -8.35
C ALA A 95 -21.00 -8.94 -9.80
N LEU A 96 -20.14 -7.96 -10.06
CA LEU A 96 -19.47 -7.80 -11.35
C LEU A 96 -18.36 -8.83 -11.50
N SER A 97 -18.28 -9.47 -12.66
CA SER A 97 -17.29 -10.53 -12.94
C SER A 97 -15.93 -10.00 -13.41
N GLU A 98 -15.83 -8.69 -13.63
CA GLU A 98 -14.63 -7.99 -14.09
C GLU A 98 -14.27 -6.92 -13.06
N PRO A 99 -12.99 -6.52 -12.94
CA PRO A 99 -12.54 -5.60 -11.88
C PRO A 99 -13.05 -4.16 -12.04
N PHE A 100 -13.78 -3.85 -13.12
CA PHE A 100 -14.38 -2.54 -13.33
C PHE A 100 -15.63 -2.37 -12.47
N GLY A 101 -15.65 -1.36 -11.60
CA GLY A 101 -16.75 -1.13 -10.66
C GLY A 101 -16.70 -1.94 -9.38
N ILE A 102 -15.53 -2.46 -8.98
CA ILE A 102 -15.30 -3.12 -7.67
C ILE A 102 -14.07 -2.53 -6.96
N ALA A 103 -13.86 -2.90 -5.70
CA ALA A 103 -12.61 -2.59 -4.98
C ALA A 103 -11.62 -3.76 -5.07
N TYR A 104 -10.38 -3.48 -5.49
CA TYR A 104 -9.37 -4.49 -5.78
C TYR A 104 -7.93 -4.01 -5.46
N ASP A 105 -6.93 -4.88 -5.61
CA ASP A 105 -5.50 -4.71 -5.32
C ASP A 105 -5.16 -4.11 -3.93
N PRO A 106 -5.22 -4.92 -2.86
CA PRO A 106 -5.06 -4.43 -1.50
C PRO A 106 -3.61 -4.08 -1.17
N GLN A 107 -3.45 -3.10 -0.27
CA GLN A 107 -2.27 -2.89 0.56
C GLN A 107 -2.70 -2.65 2.00
N ILE A 108 -1.97 -3.20 2.98
CA ILE A 108 -2.30 -3.03 4.40
C ILE A 108 -1.01 -2.74 5.18
N VAL A 109 -1.07 -1.77 6.09
CA VAL A 109 -0.02 -1.46 7.05
C VAL A 109 -0.60 -1.23 8.45
N TYR A 110 0.20 -1.53 9.47
CA TYR A 110 -0.05 -1.04 10.83
C TYR A 110 0.83 0.16 11.09
N ASP A 111 0.21 1.32 11.29
CA ASP A 111 0.87 2.54 11.69
C ASP A 111 1.21 2.50 13.18
N HIS A 112 2.46 2.14 13.45
CA HIS A 112 2.99 2.02 14.79
C HIS A 112 3.28 3.37 15.47
N PHE A 113 3.31 4.47 14.73
CA PHE A 113 3.49 5.81 15.31
C PHE A 113 2.22 6.26 16.04
N GLU A 114 1.05 5.96 15.48
CA GLU A 114 -0.26 6.47 15.94
C GLU A 114 -1.23 5.36 16.36
N ASP A 115 -0.75 4.11 16.41
CA ASP A 115 -1.52 2.93 16.81
C ASP A 115 -2.78 2.74 15.96
N ARG A 116 -2.64 2.83 14.64
CA ARG A 116 -3.75 2.71 13.67
C ARG A 116 -3.46 1.63 12.63
N TRP A 117 -4.52 1.09 12.06
CA TRP A 117 -4.45 0.30 10.83
C TRP A 117 -4.78 1.20 9.65
N ALA A 118 -4.08 1.01 8.54
CA ALA A 118 -4.42 1.66 7.28
C ALA A 118 -4.39 0.64 6.15
N MET A 119 -5.33 0.78 5.23
CA MET A 119 -5.41 -0.04 4.04
C MET A 119 -5.81 0.77 2.81
N ILE A 120 -5.30 0.34 1.67
CA ILE A 120 -5.60 0.88 0.36
C ILE A 120 -6.16 -0.24 -0.51
N TYR A 121 -7.19 0.12 -1.26
CA TYR A 121 -7.65 -0.57 -2.46
C TYR A 121 -7.71 0.44 -3.60
N ILE A 122 -7.91 -0.02 -4.83
CA ILE A 122 -8.29 0.81 -5.96
C ILE A 122 -9.67 0.42 -6.47
N ALA A 123 -10.31 1.35 -7.17
CA ALA A 123 -11.53 1.11 -7.89
C ALA A 123 -11.63 2.04 -9.09
N ASP A 124 -12.50 1.71 -10.03
CA ASP A 124 -13.01 2.62 -11.03
C ASP A 124 -14.54 2.69 -10.93
N ASP A 125 -15.12 3.78 -11.45
CA ASP A 125 -16.57 3.94 -11.50
C ASP A 125 -17.23 3.27 -12.71
N ASN A 126 -16.52 2.34 -13.37
CA ASN A 126 -16.95 1.73 -14.63
C ASN A 126 -17.27 2.77 -15.73
N SER A 127 -16.64 3.95 -15.67
CA SER A 127 -16.81 5.00 -16.66
C SER A 127 -15.51 5.71 -17.04
N SER A 128 -15.04 6.62 -16.20
CA SER A 128 -13.96 7.56 -16.53
C SER A 128 -13.14 7.98 -15.31
N GLN A 129 -13.57 7.59 -14.12
CA GLN A 129 -12.88 7.92 -12.88
C GLN A 129 -12.25 6.66 -12.30
N SER A 130 -11.02 6.83 -11.81
CA SER A 130 -10.32 5.86 -10.98
C SER A 130 -10.12 6.47 -9.60
N TYR A 131 -10.08 5.64 -8.57
CA TYR A 131 -10.02 6.05 -7.17
C TYR A 131 -8.97 5.23 -6.42
N LEU A 132 -8.26 5.91 -5.52
CA LEU A 132 -7.58 5.29 -4.39
C LEU A 132 -8.58 5.23 -3.22
N LEU A 133 -8.90 4.02 -2.77
CA LEU A 133 -9.81 3.76 -1.66
C LEU A 133 -9.00 3.59 -0.37
N LEU A 134 -8.90 4.64 0.44
CA LEU A 134 -8.18 4.64 1.70
C LEU A 134 -9.13 4.34 2.85
N SER A 135 -8.74 3.41 3.73
CA SER A 135 -9.44 3.16 4.98
C SER A 135 -8.46 3.18 6.14
N VAL A 136 -8.80 3.90 7.21
CA VAL A 136 -7.97 4.00 8.42
C VAL A 136 -8.82 3.75 9.65
N SER A 137 -8.35 2.89 10.56
CA SER A 137 -9.02 2.64 11.84
C SER A 137 -8.94 3.86 12.76
N ASP A 138 -9.89 3.96 13.67
CA ASP A 138 -9.90 5.00 14.70
C ASP A 138 -8.99 4.68 15.89
N ASP A 139 -8.52 3.44 16.03
CA ASP A 139 -7.54 3.00 17.02
C ASP A 139 -6.81 1.70 16.62
N SER A 140 -6.11 1.08 17.58
CA SER A 140 -5.32 -0.14 17.33
C SER A 140 -6.18 -1.40 17.17
N ASN A 141 -7.50 -1.30 17.39
CA ASN A 141 -8.46 -2.38 17.26
C ASN A 141 -9.09 -2.37 15.85
N PRO A 142 -8.68 -3.28 14.95
CA PRO A 142 -9.19 -3.32 13.59
C PRO A 142 -10.66 -3.77 13.52
N VAL A 143 -11.25 -4.26 14.62
CA VAL A 143 -12.68 -4.62 14.70
C VAL A 143 -13.56 -3.39 15.03
N GLY A 144 -12.94 -2.26 15.36
CA GLY A 144 -13.58 -1.01 15.79
C GLY A 144 -14.09 -0.14 14.64
N ILE A 145 -13.95 1.18 14.81
CA ILE A 145 -14.44 2.16 13.85
C ILE A 145 -13.36 2.40 12.80
N TRP A 146 -13.81 2.64 11.56
CA TRP A 146 -12.93 2.99 10.45
C TRP A 146 -13.49 4.18 9.70
N TYR A 147 -12.57 4.94 9.10
CA TYR A 147 -12.87 6.06 8.24
C TYR A 147 -12.40 5.73 6.83
N ASN A 148 -13.36 5.73 5.91
CA ASN A 148 -13.14 5.42 4.50
C ASN A 148 -13.06 6.71 3.69
N TYR A 149 -12.32 6.69 2.60
CA TYR A 149 -12.18 7.78 1.65
C TYR A 149 -12.08 7.22 0.23
N ALA A 150 -12.79 7.84 -0.70
CA ALA A 150 -12.56 7.66 -2.14
C ALA A 150 -11.81 8.88 -2.66
N VAL A 151 -10.51 8.74 -2.89
CA VAL A 151 -9.63 9.83 -3.35
C VAL A 151 -9.44 9.69 -4.86
N PRO A 152 -9.61 10.75 -5.68
CA PRO A 152 -9.49 10.63 -7.14
C PRO A 152 -8.10 10.13 -7.58
N GLY A 153 -8.01 8.92 -8.12
CA GLY A 153 -6.75 8.28 -8.56
C GLY A 153 -6.24 8.77 -9.91
N ASN A 154 -7.13 9.21 -10.78
CA ASN A 154 -6.84 9.72 -12.13
C ASN A 154 -6.49 11.23 -12.16
N ALA A 155 -5.76 11.74 -11.17
CA ALA A 155 -5.40 13.15 -11.07
C ALA A 155 -3.91 13.34 -10.81
N ASN A 156 -3.25 14.26 -11.52
CA ASN A 156 -1.90 14.74 -11.24
C ASN A 156 -1.98 16.12 -10.58
N GLY A 157 -2.00 16.14 -9.24
CA GLY A 157 -2.39 17.33 -8.50
C GLY A 157 -3.84 17.72 -8.83
N SER A 158 -4.06 18.94 -9.32
CA SER A 158 -5.41 19.39 -9.72
C SER A 158 -5.79 19.07 -11.18
N ASN A 159 -4.93 18.37 -11.93
CA ASN A 159 -5.17 18.05 -13.35
C ASN A 159 -5.66 16.61 -13.51
N PHE A 160 -6.94 16.45 -13.85
CA PHE A 160 -7.53 15.14 -14.13
C PHE A 160 -7.06 14.60 -15.49
N ASN A 161 -6.88 13.28 -15.55
CA ASN A 161 -6.51 12.52 -16.74
C ASN A 161 -7.49 11.34 -16.94
N THR A 162 -7.28 10.56 -17.99
CA THR A 162 -8.09 9.38 -18.32
C THR A 162 -7.32 8.09 -18.02
N PHE A 163 -6.55 8.08 -16.94
CA PHE A 163 -5.77 6.92 -16.55
C PHE A 163 -6.41 6.19 -15.37
N GLN A 164 -6.23 4.88 -15.32
CA GLN A 164 -6.60 4.03 -14.19
C GLN A 164 -5.38 3.67 -13.37
N ASN A 165 -5.61 3.52 -12.07
CA ASN A 165 -4.62 3.04 -11.13
C ASN A 165 -4.56 1.51 -11.22
N ASP A 166 -3.36 0.96 -11.04
CA ASP A 166 -3.12 -0.48 -11.00
C ASP A 166 -1.97 -0.76 -10.03
N TYR A 167 -2.08 -1.87 -9.33
CA TYR A 167 -1.02 -2.44 -8.48
C TYR A 167 -0.41 -1.45 -7.47
N PRO A 168 -1.22 -0.76 -6.63
CA PRO A 168 -0.73 0.23 -5.72
C PRO A 168 0.25 -0.34 -4.70
N LYS A 169 1.07 0.54 -4.12
CA LYS A 169 1.90 0.22 -2.94
C LYS A 169 1.67 1.28 -1.86
N LEU A 170 1.76 0.86 -0.61
CA LEU A 170 1.53 1.72 0.55
C LEU A 170 2.73 1.69 1.50
N GLY A 171 3.20 2.88 1.85
CA GLY A 171 4.25 3.11 2.82
C GLY A 171 3.87 4.25 3.75
N ILE A 172 4.59 4.37 4.86
CA ILE A 172 4.31 5.33 5.93
C ILE A 172 5.59 5.77 6.62
N ASP A 173 5.57 7.00 7.14
CA ASP A 173 6.50 7.51 8.14
C ASP A 173 5.74 8.14 9.32
N ASP A 174 6.39 9.00 10.10
CA ASP A 174 5.80 9.73 11.21
C ASP A 174 4.73 10.78 10.82
N TYR A 175 4.64 11.19 9.56
CA TYR A 175 3.78 12.29 9.11
C TYR A 175 2.76 11.90 8.03
N ASN A 176 3.11 10.98 7.14
CA ASN A 176 2.47 10.84 5.84
C ASN A 176 2.18 9.38 5.48
N PHE A 177 1.12 9.19 4.70
CA PHE A 177 0.92 8.02 3.85
C PHE A 177 1.54 8.29 2.48
N TYR A 178 2.32 7.34 1.99
CA TYR A 178 2.92 7.34 0.66
C TYR A 178 2.25 6.23 -0.16
N ILE A 179 1.49 6.62 -1.17
CA ILE A 179 0.72 5.70 -2.01
C ILE A 179 1.26 5.84 -3.42
N THR A 180 1.73 4.73 -4.00
CA THR A 180 2.10 4.71 -5.42
C THR A 180 1.09 3.90 -6.20
N ALA A 181 0.96 4.18 -7.49
CA ALA A 181 0.19 3.36 -8.43
C ALA A 181 0.80 3.42 -9.82
N ASN A 182 0.71 2.30 -10.56
CA ASN A 182 0.97 2.32 -12.00
C ASN A 182 -0.26 2.92 -12.70
N MET A 183 -0.02 3.84 -13.62
CA MET A 183 -1.07 4.54 -14.35
C MET A 183 -1.17 3.96 -15.76
N PHE A 184 -2.37 3.52 -16.12
CA PHE A 184 -2.67 2.92 -17.43
C PHE A 184 -3.77 3.70 -18.15
N ASP A 185 -3.71 3.77 -19.47
CA ASP A 185 -4.79 4.37 -20.26
C ASP A 185 -6.09 3.55 -20.12
N LEU A 186 -7.17 4.17 -19.61
CA LEU A 186 -8.51 3.58 -19.50
C LEU A 186 -9.02 3.05 -20.85
N ALA A 187 -8.66 3.69 -21.98
CA ALA A 187 -9.17 3.33 -23.30
C ALA A 187 -8.34 2.24 -24.02
N GLY A 188 -7.15 1.90 -23.51
CA GLY A 188 -6.18 1.09 -24.26
C GLY A 188 -5.24 0.22 -23.44
N SER A 189 -5.35 0.18 -22.11
CA SER A 189 -4.49 -0.60 -21.18
C SER A 189 -2.98 -0.34 -21.34
N GLY A 190 -2.59 0.78 -21.96
CA GLY A 190 -1.19 1.13 -22.18
C GLY A 190 -0.60 1.78 -20.93
N PHE A 191 0.52 1.24 -20.43
CA PHE A 191 1.26 1.84 -19.32
C PHE A 191 1.71 3.27 -19.66
N GLN A 192 1.49 4.20 -18.73
CA GLN A 192 1.83 5.61 -18.89
C GLN A 192 3.02 6.00 -18.02
N TYR A 193 2.90 5.81 -16.71
CA TYR A 193 3.92 6.09 -15.71
C TYR A 193 3.51 5.56 -14.34
N VAL A 194 4.39 5.66 -13.36
CA VAL A 194 4.07 5.54 -11.94
C VAL A 194 3.82 6.91 -11.31
N GLN A 195 2.78 7.00 -10.47
CA GLN A 195 2.49 8.15 -9.64
C GLN A 195 2.84 7.84 -8.18
N LEU A 196 3.34 8.83 -7.45
CA LEU A 196 3.41 8.89 -6.00
C LEU A 196 2.46 9.96 -5.50
N ARG A 197 1.54 9.57 -4.63
CA ARG A 197 0.67 10.44 -3.86
C ARG A 197 1.05 10.42 -2.39
N ILE A 198 1.11 11.60 -1.78
CA ILE A 198 1.44 11.80 -0.37
C ILE A 198 0.24 12.45 0.32
N ILE A 199 -0.26 11.81 1.37
CA ILE A 199 -1.37 12.31 2.20
C ILE A 199 -0.89 12.45 3.64
N GLU A 200 -0.94 13.67 4.18
CA GLU A 200 -0.61 13.91 5.59
C GLU A 200 -1.60 13.22 6.52
N LYS A 201 -1.10 12.36 7.42
CA LYS A 201 -1.89 11.57 8.37
C LYS A 201 -2.73 12.44 9.31
N PHE A 202 -2.20 13.62 9.67
CA PHE A 202 -2.86 14.56 10.58
C PHE A 202 -4.28 14.94 10.11
N GLN A 203 -4.49 15.04 8.78
CA GLN A 203 -5.79 15.34 8.18
C GLN A 203 -6.84 14.29 8.55
N ILE A 204 -6.43 13.02 8.61
CA ILE A 204 -7.31 11.88 8.89
C ILE A 204 -7.46 11.71 10.40
N TYR A 205 -6.37 11.78 11.16
CA TYR A 205 -6.39 11.45 12.60
C TYR A 205 -7.07 12.51 13.46
N ASN A 206 -7.10 13.77 13.01
CA ASN A 206 -7.73 14.87 13.75
C ASN A 206 -9.04 15.36 13.13
N ASN A 207 -9.28 15.09 11.85
CA ASN A 207 -10.52 15.46 11.18
C ASN A 207 -10.98 14.35 10.23
N PRO A 208 -11.38 13.19 10.76
CA PRO A 208 -11.63 11.99 9.95
C PRO A 208 -12.80 12.11 8.96
N THR A 209 -13.63 13.16 9.03
CA THR A 209 -14.71 13.40 8.06
C THR A 209 -14.38 14.48 7.03
N GLY A 210 -13.18 15.05 7.10
CA GLY A 210 -12.71 16.08 6.18
C GLY A 210 -12.36 15.54 4.79
N ALA A 211 -12.47 16.41 3.78
CA ALA A 211 -11.90 16.13 2.47
C ALA A 211 -10.37 16.12 2.57
N LEU A 212 -9.74 15.13 1.94
CA LEU A 212 -8.29 15.00 1.94
C LEU A 212 -7.65 15.88 0.88
N THR A 213 -6.54 16.49 1.25
CA THR A 213 -5.60 17.13 0.32
C THR A 213 -4.34 16.27 0.21
N TYR A 214 -3.66 16.38 -0.94
CA TYR A 214 -2.52 15.53 -1.26
C TYR A 214 -1.49 16.26 -2.13
N ILE A 215 -0.27 15.74 -2.11
CA ILE A 215 0.83 16.12 -2.98
C ILE A 215 1.09 14.95 -3.93
N ASP A 216 1.18 15.24 -5.23
CA ASP A 216 1.50 14.24 -6.23
C ASP A 216 2.86 14.52 -6.87
N PHE A 217 3.64 13.46 -7.05
CA PHE A 217 4.72 13.38 -8.03
C PHE A 217 4.33 12.33 -9.07
N TRP A 218 4.49 12.65 -10.35
CA TRP A 218 4.05 11.79 -11.45
C TRP A 218 5.06 11.79 -12.59
N ASP A 219 4.89 10.88 -13.55
CA ASP A 219 5.84 10.66 -14.64
C ASP A 219 7.28 10.44 -14.13
N LEU A 220 7.40 9.66 -13.04
CA LEU A 220 8.68 9.35 -12.42
C LEU A 220 9.51 8.48 -13.35
N ARG A 221 10.80 8.81 -13.50
CA ARG A 221 11.72 8.19 -14.46
C ARG A 221 13.05 7.86 -13.80
N ASP A 222 13.65 6.73 -14.17
CA ASP A 222 14.96 6.33 -13.63
C ASP A 222 16.04 7.40 -13.88
N PRO A 223 16.93 7.67 -12.91
CA PRO A 223 17.85 8.81 -12.94
C PRO A 223 19.06 8.64 -13.88
N ASP A 224 19.47 7.41 -14.22
CA ASP A 224 20.68 7.17 -15.00
C ASP A 224 20.60 7.64 -16.46
N ASN A 225 21.76 7.98 -17.03
CA ASN A 225 21.94 8.34 -18.45
C ASN A 225 21.92 7.11 -19.39
N LEU A 226 21.00 6.20 -19.15
CA LEU A 226 20.77 5.06 -20.03
C LEU A 226 20.00 5.55 -21.28
N PRO A 227 20.20 4.94 -22.46
CA PRO A 227 19.41 5.25 -23.66
C PRO A 227 17.89 5.23 -23.41
N GLN A 228 17.46 4.45 -22.42
CA GLN A 228 16.09 4.26 -21.99
C GLN A 228 15.59 5.27 -20.93
N LYS A 229 16.34 6.33 -20.60
CA LYS A 229 15.96 7.39 -19.61
C LYS A 229 14.60 8.06 -19.90
N LEU A 230 14.14 7.98 -21.16
CA LEU A 230 12.81 8.43 -21.58
C LEU A 230 11.69 7.44 -21.22
N ASN A 231 11.98 6.35 -20.52
CA ASN A 231 10.97 5.42 -20.10
C ASN A 231 10.59 5.66 -18.62
N PRO A 232 9.29 5.63 -18.29
CA PRO A 232 8.84 5.82 -16.92
C PRO A 232 9.23 4.66 -16.01
N ALA A 233 9.63 4.97 -14.78
CA ALA A 233 9.75 3.95 -13.74
C ALA A 233 8.38 3.27 -13.51
N ALA A 234 8.40 2.05 -13.00
CA ALA A 234 7.20 1.26 -12.73
C ALA A 234 7.30 0.63 -11.33
N THR A 235 6.16 0.45 -10.67
CA THR A 235 6.03 -0.26 -9.39
C THR A 235 7.04 0.24 -8.34
N LEU A 236 6.89 1.50 -7.92
CA LEU A 236 7.67 2.05 -6.81
C LEU A 236 7.07 1.57 -5.50
N ALA A 237 7.86 0.88 -4.67
CA ALA A 237 7.45 0.47 -3.34
C ALA A 237 7.97 1.47 -2.30
N PRO A 238 7.10 2.30 -1.69
CA PRO A 238 7.46 3.09 -0.53
C PRO A 238 7.73 2.21 0.68
N ALA A 239 8.55 2.69 1.61
CA ALA A 239 8.90 1.95 2.80
C ALA A 239 7.81 2.09 3.88
N VAL A 240 7.78 1.11 4.78
CA VAL A 240 7.22 1.33 6.11
C VAL A 240 8.39 1.73 6.98
N THR A 241 8.54 3.04 7.17
CA THR A 241 9.66 3.63 7.91
C THR A 241 9.46 3.43 9.40
N PHE A 242 10.51 2.96 10.08
CA PHE A 242 10.57 2.85 11.53
C PHE A 242 11.48 3.95 12.11
N GLY A 243 11.00 4.65 13.14
CA GLY A 243 11.68 5.82 13.70
C GLY A 243 11.50 7.08 12.84
N SER A 244 12.30 8.11 13.10
CA SER A 244 12.16 9.44 12.48
C SER A 244 13.44 9.85 11.73
N PRO A 245 13.74 9.23 10.58
CA PRO A 245 14.99 9.47 9.84
C PRO A 245 15.07 10.83 9.14
N GLY A 246 13.98 11.60 9.05
CA GLY A 246 13.96 12.88 8.33
C GLY A 246 13.72 12.74 6.82
N VAL A 247 13.50 11.51 6.34
CA VAL A 247 13.41 11.15 4.92
C VAL A 247 12.64 9.84 4.76
N GLU A 248 11.76 9.79 3.77
CA GLU A 248 11.09 8.57 3.33
C GLU A 248 11.81 7.99 2.11
N TYR A 249 11.84 6.66 2.03
CA TYR A 249 12.49 5.93 0.94
C TYR A 249 11.47 5.18 0.11
N LEU A 250 11.64 5.20 -1.22
CA LEU A 250 10.93 4.30 -2.12
C LEU A 250 11.95 3.57 -3.00
N ILE A 251 11.61 2.38 -3.45
CA ILE A 251 12.49 1.59 -4.31
C ILE A 251 11.74 1.02 -5.51
N ASN A 252 12.40 0.95 -6.67
CA ASN A 252 11.94 0.12 -7.77
C ASN A 252 13.09 -0.59 -8.47
N ALA A 253 12.77 -1.71 -9.10
CA ALA A 253 13.57 -2.30 -10.15
C ALA A 253 13.30 -1.54 -11.46
N SER A 254 14.34 -1.21 -12.22
CA SER A 254 14.17 -0.56 -13.53
C SER A 254 13.66 -1.57 -14.56
N PRO A 255 12.45 -1.42 -15.13
CA PRO A 255 11.86 -2.41 -16.06
C PRO A 255 12.58 -2.47 -17.42
N TYR A 256 13.58 -1.61 -17.67
CA TYR A 256 14.24 -1.48 -18.97
C TYR A 256 15.73 -1.84 -18.95
N THR A 257 16.27 -2.23 -17.79
CA THR A 257 17.67 -2.59 -17.66
C THR A 257 17.87 -3.86 -16.87
N THR A 258 19.03 -4.48 -17.08
CA THR A 258 19.43 -5.72 -16.42
C THR A 258 19.67 -5.46 -14.94
N GLY A 259 19.12 -6.32 -14.08
CA GLY A 259 18.99 -6.18 -12.62
C GLY A 259 20.30 -6.12 -11.83
N THR A 260 21.11 -5.11 -12.10
CA THR A 260 22.41 -4.88 -11.44
C THR A 260 22.38 -3.63 -10.56
N PHE A 261 21.26 -2.91 -10.57
CA PHE A 261 20.96 -1.81 -9.67
C PHE A 261 19.47 -1.80 -9.34
N MET A 262 19.12 -1.12 -8.26
CA MET A 262 17.76 -0.69 -7.95
C MET A 262 17.75 0.84 -7.88
N THR A 263 16.65 1.47 -8.25
CA THR A 263 16.49 2.92 -8.10
C THR A 263 15.97 3.22 -6.71
N LEU A 264 16.76 3.96 -5.93
CA LEU A 264 16.39 4.46 -4.61
C LEU A 264 15.89 5.89 -4.75
N TRP A 265 14.65 6.10 -4.36
CA TRP A 265 14.00 7.40 -4.28
C TRP A 265 14.03 7.90 -2.85
N THR A 266 14.16 9.21 -2.70
CA THR A 266 14.08 9.87 -1.39
C THR A 266 13.13 11.05 -1.45
N VAL A 267 12.27 11.13 -0.46
CA VAL A 267 11.35 12.24 -0.21
C VAL A 267 11.69 12.80 1.16
N PRO A 268 12.08 14.08 1.31
CA PRO A 268 12.17 14.69 2.63
C PRO A 268 10.84 14.51 3.35
N ASN A 269 10.84 14.23 4.66
CA ASN A 269 9.61 13.85 5.35
C ASN A 269 8.94 14.92 6.25
N PRO A 270 8.97 16.25 5.97
CA PRO A 270 8.04 17.13 6.66
C PRO A 270 6.60 16.78 6.24
N ALA A 271 5.61 17.29 6.98
CA ALA A 271 4.18 17.16 6.64
C ALA A 271 3.85 17.51 5.18
N THR A 272 4.60 18.43 4.57
CA THR A 272 4.46 18.80 3.16
C THR A 272 5.80 18.69 2.44
N PRO A 273 6.13 17.52 1.88
CA PRO A 273 7.34 17.36 1.08
C PRO A 273 7.29 18.23 -0.18
N ASP A 274 8.41 18.86 -0.53
CA ASP A 274 8.51 19.78 -1.68
C ASP A 274 9.36 19.22 -2.84
N SER A 275 9.97 18.06 -2.64
CA SER A 275 10.93 17.49 -3.56
C SER A 275 10.99 15.97 -3.48
N LEU A 276 11.45 15.38 -4.56
CA LEU A 276 11.71 13.95 -4.73
C LEU A 276 13.03 13.83 -5.48
N THR A 277 13.95 13.00 -4.99
CA THR A 277 15.21 12.71 -5.69
C THR A 277 15.39 11.20 -5.87
N ALA A 278 16.22 10.82 -6.84
CA ALA A 278 16.49 9.42 -7.14
C ALA A 278 17.97 9.19 -7.43
N VAL A 279 18.48 8.04 -6.99
CA VAL A 279 19.82 7.54 -7.29
C VAL A 279 19.76 6.05 -7.57
N ASN A 280 20.59 5.57 -8.50
CA ASN A 280 20.73 4.14 -8.72
C ASN A 280 21.74 3.56 -7.73
N VAL A 281 21.32 2.51 -7.03
CA VAL A 281 22.12 1.79 -6.04
C VAL A 281 22.50 0.43 -6.62
N PRO A 282 23.80 0.14 -6.82
CA PRO A 282 24.24 -1.16 -7.30
C PRO A 282 23.79 -2.29 -6.37
N VAL A 283 23.35 -3.40 -6.97
CA VAL A 283 22.96 -4.62 -6.25
C VAL A 283 23.61 -5.84 -6.89
N THR A 284 23.56 -6.99 -6.20
CA THR A 284 23.87 -8.27 -6.81
C THR A 284 22.95 -8.51 -8.00
N ALA A 285 23.52 -8.98 -9.12
CA ALA A 285 22.76 -9.25 -10.32
C ALA A 285 21.54 -10.15 -10.04
N TYR A 286 20.37 -9.72 -10.52
CA TYR A 286 19.12 -10.45 -10.44
C TYR A 286 18.44 -10.48 -11.82
N ASP A 287 17.60 -11.49 -12.01
CA ASP A 287 16.69 -11.61 -13.14
C ASP A 287 15.25 -11.42 -12.64
N TYR A 288 14.35 -10.99 -13.53
CA TYR A 288 12.94 -10.95 -13.18
C TYR A 288 12.45 -12.37 -12.86
N PRO A 289 11.63 -12.54 -11.80
CA PRO A 289 10.99 -13.82 -11.57
C PRO A 289 10.14 -14.21 -12.79
N PRO A 290 10.00 -15.53 -13.05
CA PRO A 290 9.23 -16.05 -14.19
C PRO A 290 7.74 -15.70 -14.12
#